data_AF-A0A0B6X3C9-F1
#
_entry.id   AF-A0A0B6X3C9-F1
#
_cell.length_a   1.000
_cell.length_b   1.000
_cell.length_c   1.000
_cell.angle_alpha   90.00
_cell.angle_beta   90.00
_cell.angle_gamma   90.00
#
_symmetry.space_group_name_H-M   'P 1'
#
loop_
_entity.id
_entity.type
_entity.pdbx_description
1 polymer ?
#
loop_
_entity_poly.entity_id
_entity_poly.type
_entity_poly.pdbx_seq_one_letter_code
_entity_poly.pdbx_strand_id
1 'polypeptide(L)'
;MEESEAVVRSKFIGPLSKGLRATASLYDGIESSFEDARTQRSFAVFLVFIFAFSLVLIESNRQGLLPEELRGRISTNHFGAVALAFTLLLIFEVLSLVFALARSVADSIGKQFELLSLVLLRKAFFEVSHFGEPVDWKTAAPAVPVVIADMAGALLIFAATSFYYRLQRHRRITSDEADQAGFVAAKKAVALLLLGAFILLGAREMLLIWLSAPDRGAQRFFEIFYTVLIFSDVLLVLIALCYSTRYPVVFRNSGFAAATVMMRLALTAPRYINVLLGLGAVLFSIALTLAYNSYMAKLAERQ
;
A
#
# COMPACT_ATOMS: atom_id res chain seq x y z
N MET A 1 9.98 -26.75 39.68
CA MET A 1 9.09 -25.66 39.20
C MET A 1 9.48 -25.19 37.80
N GLU A 2 10.78 -25.02 37.51
CA GLU A 2 11.27 -24.63 36.16
C GLU A 2 10.95 -25.63 35.04
N GLU A 3 10.97 -26.94 35.28
CA GLU A 3 10.58 -27.94 34.26
C GLU A 3 9.11 -27.83 33.84
N SER A 4 8.23 -27.38 34.75
CA SER A 4 6.81 -27.21 34.46
C SER A 4 6.55 -25.97 33.58
N GLU A 5 7.33 -24.89 33.74
CA GLU A 5 7.22 -23.70 32.88
C GLU A 5 7.80 -23.94 31.48
N ALA A 6 8.92 -24.68 31.37
CA ALA A 6 9.53 -25.01 30.09
C ALA A 6 8.63 -25.95 29.24
N VAL A 7 7.97 -26.91 29.89
CA VAL A 7 7.02 -27.83 29.22
C VAL A 7 5.73 -27.11 28.82
N VAL A 8 5.22 -26.18 29.64
CA VAL A 8 4.04 -25.37 29.30
C VAL A 8 4.33 -24.40 28.15
N ARG A 9 5.50 -23.73 28.15
CA ARG A 9 5.97 -22.92 27.01
C ARG A 9 6.08 -23.76 25.73
N SER A 10 6.71 -24.93 25.79
CA SER A 10 6.85 -25.84 24.65
C SER A 10 5.50 -26.30 24.07
N LYS A 11 4.55 -26.64 24.94
CA LYS A 11 3.24 -27.19 24.57
C LYS A 11 2.30 -26.14 23.96
N PHE A 12 2.46 -24.86 24.30
CA PHE A 12 1.70 -23.74 23.69
C PHE A 12 2.38 -23.18 22.43
N ILE A 13 3.72 -23.12 22.40
CA ILE A 13 4.49 -22.57 21.27
C ILE A 13 4.51 -23.55 20.09
N GLY A 14 4.51 -24.87 20.33
CA GLY A 14 4.54 -25.91 19.30
C GLY A 14 3.36 -25.83 18.29
N PRO A 15 2.10 -25.84 18.73
CA PRO A 15 0.93 -25.72 17.86
C PRO A 15 0.85 -24.36 17.15
N LEU A 16 1.15 -23.27 17.87
CA LEU A 16 1.26 -21.92 17.31
C LEU A 16 2.31 -21.86 16.20
N SER A 17 3.45 -22.53 16.36
CA SER A 17 4.52 -22.56 15.35
C SER A 17 4.17 -23.39 14.10
N LYS A 18 3.30 -24.40 14.21
CA LYS A 18 2.80 -25.18 13.07
C LYS A 18 1.73 -24.40 12.31
N GLY A 19 0.79 -23.79 13.03
CA GLY A 19 -0.23 -22.91 12.46
C GLY A 19 0.39 -21.72 11.72
N LEU A 20 1.36 -21.03 12.36
CA LEU A 20 2.08 -19.91 11.74
C LEU A 20 2.84 -20.33 10.47
N ARG A 21 3.45 -21.53 10.47
CA ARG A 21 4.17 -22.05 9.30
C ARG A 21 3.24 -22.39 8.14
N ALA A 22 2.08 -22.96 8.42
CA ALA A 22 1.06 -23.23 7.40
C ALA A 22 0.53 -21.92 6.79
N THR A 23 0.19 -20.93 7.62
CA THR A 23 -0.25 -19.61 7.12
C THR A 23 0.85 -18.89 6.34
N ALA A 24 2.11 -19.03 6.74
CA ALA A 24 3.25 -18.48 6.02
C ALA A 24 3.39 -19.10 4.62
N SER A 25 3.25 -20.42 4.49
CA SER A 25 3.34 -21.11 3.19
C SER A 25 2.18 -20.75 2.23
N LEU A 26 0.97 -20.55 2.77
CA LEU A 26 -0.17 -20.07 1.97
C LEU A 26 0.06 -18.65 1.46
N TYR A 27 0.56 -17.76 2.33
CA TYR A 27 0.93 -16.41 1.95
C TYR A 27 2.00 -16.41 0.85
N ASP A 28 3.06 -17.22 0.99
CA ASP A 28 4.15 -17.30 0.01
C ASP A 28 3.68 -17.78 -1.36
N GLY A 29 2.73 -18.73 -1.40
CA GLY A 29 2.13 -19.21 -2.65
C GLY A 29 1.28 -18.13 -3.35
N ILE A 30 0.50 -17.37 -2.58
CA ILE A 30 -0.32 -16.28 -3.12
C ILE A 30 0.57 -15.12 -3.60
N GLU A 31 1.56 -14.74 -2.81
CA GLU A 31 2.49 -13.66 -3.11
C GLU A 31 3.30 -13.96 -4.38
N SER A 32 3.91 -15.15 -4.47
CA SER A 32 4.68 -15.54 -5.65
C SER A 32 3.85 -15.57 -6.93
N SER A 33 2.58 -16.00 -6.83
CA SER A 33 1.65 -15.98 -7.97
C SER A 33 1.27 -14.55 -8.38
N PHE A 34 1.14 -13.63 -7.41
CA PHE A 34 0.80 -12.23 -7.66
C PHE A 34 1.98 -11.43 -8.24
N GLU A 35 3.20 -11.70 -7.79
CA GLU A 35 4.41 -11.00 -8.24
C GLU A 35 4.97 -11.52 -9.56
N ASP A 36 4.51 -12.67 -10.03
CA ASP A 36 4.94 -13.20 -11.31
C ASP A 36 4.69 -12.17 -12.43
N ALA A 37 5.70 -11.99 -13.28
CA ALA A 37 5.67 -11.01 -14.37
C ALA A 37 4.50 -11.29 -15.33
N ARG A 38 4.08 -12.56 -15.44
CA ARG A 38 2.90 -12.96 -16.21
C ARG A 38 1.61 -12.38 -15.61
N THR A 39 1.43 -12.44 -14.30
CA THR A 39 0.24 -11.90 -13.61
C THR A 39 0.19 -10.38 -13.74
N GLN A 40 1.31 -9.68 -13.55
CA GLN A 40 1.38 -8.23 -13.75
C GLN A 40 1.07 -7.83 -15.19
N ARG A 41 1.61 -8.55 -16.17
CA ARG A 41 1.33 -8.30 -17.60
C ARG A 41 -0.12 -8.59 -17.95
N SER A 42 -0.69 -9.68 -17.41
CA SER A 42 -2.10 -10.04 -17.62
C SER A 42 -3.02 -8.97 -17.04
N PHE A 43 -2.71 -8.44 -15.86
CA PHE A 43 -3.46 -7.34 -15.27
C PHE A 43 -3.40 -6.07 -16.13
N ALA A 44 -2.22 -5.71 -16.66
CA ALA A 44 -2.09 -4.56 -17.55
C ALA A 44 -2.92 -4.72 -18.84
N VAL A 45 -2.91 -5.91 -19.46
CA VAL A 45 -3.73 -6.21 -20.65
C VAL A 45 -5.22 -6.16 -20.31
N PHE A 46 -5.62 -6.73 -19.17
CA PHE A 46 -6.99 -6.67 -18.68
C PHE A 46 -7.47 -5.22 -18.48
N LEU A 47 -6.61 -4.35 -17.94
CA LEU A 47 -6.92 -2.94 -17.77
C LEU A 47 -7.14 -2.22 -19.09
N VAL A 48 -6.28 -2.47 -20.09
CA VAL A 48 -6.44 -1.93 -21.45
C VAL A 48 -7.75 -2.40 -22.07
N PHE A 49 -8.08 -3.68 -21.91
CA PHE A 49 -9.33 -4.25 -22.41
C PHE A 49 -10.55 -3.59 -21.76
N ILE A 50 -10.58 -3.45 -20.43
CA ILE A 50 -11.69 -2.77 -19.74
C ILE A 50 -11.79 -1.32 -20.16
N PHE A 51 -10.68 -0.61 -20.29
CA PHE A 51 -10.68 0.78 -20.74
C PHE A 51 -11.30 0.91 -22.14
N ALA A 52 -10.83 0.11 -23.11
CA ALA A 52 -11.37 0.11 -24.47
C ALA A 52 -12.85 -0.29 -24.51
N PHE A 53 -13.24 -1.34 -23.77
CA PHE A 53 -14.62 -1.77 -23.66
C PHE A 53 -15.52 -0.68 -23.06
N SER A 54 -15.03 0.03 -22.05
CA SER A 54 -15.77 1.13 -21.41
C SER A 54 -15.96 2.30 -22.37
N LEU A 55 -14.97 2.64 -23.19
CA LEU A 55 -15.12 3.66 -24.23
C LEU A 55 -16.21 3.27 -25.25
N VAL A 56 -16.21 2.02 -25.72
CA VAL A 56 -17.24 1.51 -26.65
C VAL A 56 -18.63 1.58 -26.01
N LEU A 57 -18.75 1.21 -24.73
CA LEU A 57 -20.02 1.29 -24.01
C LEU A 57 -20.51 2.73 -23.84
N ILE A 58 -19.62 3.66 -23.48
CA ILE A 58 -19.95 5.09 -23.31
C ILE A 58 -20.39 5.69 -24.64
N GLU A 59 -19.68 5.38 -25.74
CA GLU A 59 -20.05 5.85 -27.07
C GLU A 59 -21.40 5.27 -27.53
N SER A 60 -21.63 3.97 -27.27
CA SER A 60 -22.92 3.33 -27.55
C SER A 60 -24.06 3.94 -26.74
N ASN A 61 -23.78 4.35 -25.49
CA ASN A 61 -24.75 5.06 -24.65
C ASN A 61 -25.10 6.42 -25.24
N ARG A 62 -24.09 7.16 -25.70
CA ARG A 62 -24.23 8.48 -26.29
C ARG A 62 -25.01 8.46 -27.61
N GLN A 63 -24.88 7.38 -28.38
CA GLN A 63 -25.63 7.14 -29.61
C GLN A 63 -27.05 6.59 -29.36
N GLY A 64 -27.45 6.36 -28.11
CA GLY A 64 -28.77 5.85 -27.75
C GLY A 64 -29.00 4.36 -28.05
N LEU A 65 -27.95 3.62 -28.42
CA LEU A 65 -28.01 2.21 -28.81
C LEU A 65 -28.21 1.26 -27.61
N LEU A 66 -28.05 1.75 -26.38
CA LEU A 66 -28.23 0.94 -25.17
C LEU A 66 -29.69 0.83 -24.73
N PRO A 67 -30.11 -0.33 -24.18
CA PRO A 67 -31.39 -0.50 -23.50
C PRO A 67 -31.60 0.52 -22.37
N GLU A 68 -32.85 0.93 -22.12
CA GLU A 68 -33.17 1.98 -21.13
C GLU A 68 -32.64 1.67 -19.72
N GLU A 69 -32.62 0.39 -19.33
CA GLU A 69 -32.12 -0.05 -18.01
C GLU A 69 -30.61 0.16 -17.82
N LEU A 70 -29.84 0.16 -18.91
CA LEU A 70 -28.39 0.36 -18.90
C LEU A 70 -27.99 1.82 -19.14
N ARG A 71 -28.86 2.57 -19.82
CA ARG A 71 -28.65 3.97 -20.20
C ARG A 71 -28.41 4.88 -18.97
N GLY A 72 -29.10 4.60 -17.86
CA GLY A 72 -28.94 5.32 -16.60
C GLY A 72 -27.76 4.90 -15.73
N ARG A 73 -27.08 3.78 -16.03
CA ARG A 73 -25.95 3.25 -15.23
C ARG A 73 -24.58 3.55 -15.82
N ILE A 74 -24.53 3.84 -17.12
CA ILE A 74 -23.28 4.07 -17.85
C ILE A 74 -23.10 5.58 -18.03
N SER A 75 -21.89 6.09 -17.76
CA SER A 75 -21.57 7.50 -17.98
C SER A 75 -21.70 7.87 -19.47
N THR A 76 -21.99 9.13 -19.77
CA THR A 76 -21.96 9.68 -21.13
C THR A 76 -20.67 10.41 -21.46
N ASN A 77 -19.76 10.55 -20.48
CA ASN A 77 -18.47 11.22 -20.59
C ASN A 77 -17.35 10.16 -20.71
N HIS A 78 -16.48 10.25 -21.73
CA HIS A 78 -15.39 9.28 -21.93
C HIS A 78 -14.36 9.29 -20.82
N PHE A 79 -14.21 10.41 -20.10
CA PHE A 79 -13.39 10.45 -18.90
C PHE A 79 -13.89 9.48 -17.81
N GLY A 80 -15.15 9.04 -17.85
CA GLY A 80 -15.65 7.96 -17.00
C GLY A 80 -14.90 6.63 -17.21
N ALA A 81 -14.47 6.30 -18.43
CA ALA A 81 -13.63 5.13 -18.69
C ALA A 81 -12.24 5.27 -18.04
N VAL A 82 -11.70 6.49 -18.05
CA VAL A 82 -10.43 6.82 -17.40
C VAL A 82 -10.55 6.62 -15.88
N ALA A 83 -11.60 7.16 -15.27
CA ALA A 83 -11.88 7.00 -13.84
C ALA A 83 -12.00 5.53 -13.41
N LEU A 84 -12.69 4.70 -14.21
CA LEU A 84 -12.81 3.26 -13.97
C LEU A 84 -11.46 2.55 -14.06
N ALA A 85 -10.66 2.83 -15.10
CA ALA A 85 -9.33 2.25 -15.24
C ALA A 85 -8.42 2.61 -14.06
N PHE A 86 -8.39 3.87 -13.65
CA PHE A 86 -7.59 4.28 -12.49
C PHE A 86 -8.09 3.67 -11.18
N THR A 87 -9.40 3.47 -11.02
CA THR A 87 -9.96 2.79 -9.83
C THR A 87 -9.50 1.34 -9.76
N LEU A 88 -9.58 0.58 -10.85
CA LEU A 88 -9.11 -0.81 -10.90
C LEU A 88 -7.60 -0.91 -10.67
N LEU A 89 -6.84 0.02 -11.25
CA LEU A 89 -5.41 0.10 -11.05
C LEU A 89 -5.08 0.37 -9.57
N LEU A 90 -5.82 1.28 -8.92
CA LEU A 90 -5.66 1.58 -7.49
C LEU A 90 -5.97 0.35 -6.61
N ILE A 91 -6.96 -0.48 -6.96
CA ILE A 91 -7.22 -1.76 -6.29
C ILE A 91 -5.99 -2.68 -6.34
N PHE A 92 -5.38 -2.82 -7.52
CA PHE A 92 -4.19 -3.65 -7.70
C PHE A 92 -2.98 -3.11 -6.93
N GLU A 93 -2.83 -1.79 -6.88
CA GLU A 93 -1.79 -1.13 -6.11
C GLU A 93 -1.96 -1.35 -4.61
N VAL A 94 -3.20 -1.28 -4.12
CA VAL A 94 -3.54 -1.60 -2.74
C VAL A 94 -3.20 -3.05 -2.40
N LEU A 95 -3.51 -4.01 -3.27
CA LEU A 95 -3.11 -5.41 -3.08
C LEU A 95 -1.59 -5.56 -3.04
N SER A 96 -0.88 -4.89 -3.95
CA SER A 96 0.59 -4.86 -3.96
C SER A 96 1.16 -4.29 -2.66
N LEU A 97 0.50 -3.29 -2.06
CA LEU A 97 0.86 -2.71 -0.78
C LEU A 97 0.62 -3.64 0.42
N VAL A 98 -0.35 -4.55 0.36
CA VAL A 98 -0.56 -5.60 1.36
C VAL A 98 0.58 -6.61 1.30
N PHE A 99 0.93 -7.06 0.09
CA PHE A 99 2.06 -8.00 -0.06
C PHE A 99 3.40 -7.35 0.33
N ALA A 100 3.60 -6.08 -0.03
CA ALA A 100 4.77 -5.33 0.39
C ALA A 100 4.86 -5.13 1.93
N LEU A 101 3.75 -5.24 2.66
CA LEU A 101 3.71 -5.11 4.11
C LEU A 101 4.25 -6.37 4.83
N ALA A 102 4.04 -7.56 4.27
CA ALA A 102 4.55 -8.79 4.88
C ALA A 102 6.08 -8.92 4.72
N ARG A 103 6.64 -8.29 3.68
CA ARG A 103 8.09 -8.14 3.51
C ARG A 103 8.67 -7.18 4.53
N SER A 104 9.93 -7.41 4.90
CA SER A 104 10.62 -6.69 5.98
C SER A 104 10.49 -5.16 5.84
N VAL A 105 9.80 -4.51 6.79
CA VAL A 105 9.59 -3.05 6.89
C VAL A 105 10.85 -2.22 6.63
N ALA A 106 12.03 -2.67 7.08
CA ALA A 106 13.27 -1.92 6.92
C ALA A 106 13.92 -2.08 5.53
N ASP A 107 13.73 -3.22 4.86
CA ASP A 107 14.21 -3.44 3.49
C ASP A 107 13.19 -2.96 2.44
N SER A 108 11.90 -2.89 2.80
CA SER A 108 10.81 -2.55 1.88
C SER A 108 10.39 -1.08 1.87
N ILE A 109 10.86 -0.25 2.83
CA ILE A 109 10.37 1.14 2.94
C ILE A 109 10.71 2.00 1.72
N GLY A 110 11.88 1.79 1.11
CA GLY A 110 12.24 2.44 -0.16
C GLY A 110 11.23 2.10 -1.28
N LYS A 111 10.83 0.82 -1.35
CA LYS A 111 9.83 0.35 -2.31
C LYS A 111 8.44 0.92 -2.02
N GLN A 112 8.10 1.12 -0.75
CA GLN A 112 6.87 1.79 -0.35
C GLN A 112 6.87 3.26 -0.78
N PHE A 113 8.00 3.97 -0.70
CA PHE A 113 8.09 5.34 -1.21
C PHE A 113 8.00 5.42 -2.74
N GLU A 114 8.58 4.47 -3.47
CA GLU A 114 8.35 4.34 -4.92
C GLU A 114 6.85 4.17 -5.22
N LEU A 115 6.19 3.24 -4.53
CA LEU A 115 4.75 3.03 -4.65
C LEU A 115 3.98 4.31 -4.35
N LEU A 116 4.31 5.02 -3.26
CA LEU A 116 3.66 6.28 -2.90
C LEU A 116 3.80 7.32 -4.03
N SER A 117 5.00 7.45 -4.61
CA SER A 117 5.23 8.40 -5.72
C SER A 117 4.37 8.05 -6.95
N LEU A 118 4.22 6.76 -7.26
CA LEU A 118 3.36 6.29 -8.35
C LEU A 118 1.87 6.50 -8.05
N VAL A 119 1.41 6.25 -6.82
CA VAL A 119 0.03 6.54 -6.39
C VAL A 119 -0.29 8.02 -6.60
N LEU A 120 0.58 8.93 -6.16
CA LEU A 120 0.35 10.38 -6.30
C LEU A 120 0.27 10.79 -7.77
N LEU A 121 1.17 10.28 -8.61
CA LEU A 121 1.14 10.55 -10.05
C LEU A 121 -0.18 10.08 -10.68
N ARG A 122 -0.71 8.93 -10.22
CA ARG A 122 -2.00 8.40 -10.69
C ARG A 122 -3.20 9.20 -10.16
N LYS A 123 -3.17 9.66 -8.91
CA LYS A 123 -4.19 10.55 -8.35
C LYS A 123 -4.31 11.85 -9.15
N ALA A 124 -3.18 12.39 -9.63
CA ALA A 124 -3.18 13.54 -10.53
C ALA A 124 -3.95 13.26 -11.84
N PHE A 125 -3.76 12.08 -12.46
CA PHE A 125 -4.51 11.70 -13.66
C PHE A 125 -6.00 11.42 -13.39
N PHE A 126 -6.32 10.84 -12.23
CA PHE A 126 -7.71 10.66 -11.81
C PHE A 126 -8.44 12.00 -11.68
N GLU A 127 -7.76 13.04 -11.22
CA GLU A 127 -8.36 14.37 -11.15
C GLU A 127 -8.68 14.95 -12.54
N VAL A 128 -7.80 14.70 -13.51
CA VAL A 128 -8.05 15.05 -14.92
C VAL A 128 -9.27 14.31 -15.48
N SER A 129 -9.61 13.12 -14.97
CA SER A 129 -10.80 12.38 -15.39
C SER A 129 -12.13 12.97 -14.93
N HIS A 130 -12.11 14.03 -14.10
CA HIS A 130 -13.33 14.75 -13.71
C HIS A 130 -13.63 15.93 -14.65
N PHE A 131 -12.82 16.12 -15.69
CA PHE A 131 -13.01 17.22 -16.64
C PHE A 131 -14.27 16.99 -17.46
N GLY A 132 -14.97 18.09 -17.77
CA GLY A 132 -16.12 18.07 -18.66
C GLY A 132 -15.72 17.79 -20.12
N GLU A 133 -16.66 17.25 -20.88
CA GLU A 133 -16.56 17.17 -22.34
C GLU A 133 -17.57 18.14 -22.97
N PRO A 134 -17.13 19.12 -23.81
CA PRO A 134 -15.75 19.45 -24.17
C PRO A 134 -14.97 20.12 -23.02
N VAL A 135 -13.63 20.02 -23.06
CA VAL A 135 -12.76 20.59 -22.02
C VAL A 135 -12.84 22.12 -22.04
N ASP A 136 -13.50 22.70 -21.05
CA ASP A 136 -13.55 24.15 -20.83
C ASP A 136 -12.60 24.56 -19.70
N TRP A 137 -11.77 25.58 -19.96
CA TRP A 137 -10.79 26.08 -19.00
C TRP A 137 -11.44 26.54 -17.69
N LYS A 138 -12.64 27.12 -17.72
CA LYS A 138 -13.34 27.55 -16.50
C LYS A 138 -13.68 26.37 -15.58
N THR A 139 -13.95 25.20 -16.15
CA THR A 139 -14.25 23.97 -15.40
C THR A 139 -12.99 23.24 -14.94
N ALA A 140 -11.89 23.33 -15.70
CA ALA A 140 -10.62 22.68 -15.36
C ALA A 140 -9.77 23.48 -14.37
N ALA A 141 -9.83 24.82 -14.41
CA ALA A 141 -8.96 25.70 -13.62
C ALA A 141 -8.92 25.39 -12.10
N PRO A 142 -10.03 25.04 -11.42
CA PRO A 142 -10.00 24.70 -9.99
C PRO A 142 -9.22 23.43 -9.67
N ALA A 143 -9.15 22.47 -10.61
CA ALA A 143 -8.48 21.18 -10.43
C ALA A 143 -6.97 21.24 -10.73
N VAL A 144 -6.53 22.19 -11.56
CA VAL A 144 -5.13 22.32 -11.99
C VAL A 144 -4.13 22.42 -10.83
N PRO A 145 -4.33 23.24 -9.78
CA PRO A 145 -3.38 23.32 -8.66
C PRO A 145 -3.23 22.00 -7.89
N VAL A 146 -4.31 21.23 -7.78
CA VAL A 146 -4.31 19.91 -7.13
C VAL A 146 -3.46 18.93 -7.96
N VAL A 147 -3.71 18.87 -9.27
CA VAL A 147 -2.96 18.02 -10.21
C VAL A 147 -1.47 18.35 -10.14
N ILE A 148 -1.12 19.64 -10.18
CA ILE A 148 0.27 20.09 -10.10
C ILE A 148 0.89 19.70 -8.76
N ALA A 149 0.17 19.86 -7.64
CA ALA A 149 0.67 19.49 -6.33
C ALA A 149 0.95 17.98 -6.22
N ASP A 150 0.04 17.14 -6.70
CA ASP A 150 0.22 15.68 -6.70
C ASP A 150 1.39 15.25 -7.61
N MET A 151 1.52 15.85 -8.81
CA MET A 151 2.64 15.58 -9.73
C MET A 151 3.99 16.04 -9.18
N ALA A 152 4.05 17.26 -8.65
CA ALA A 152 5.27 17.81 -8.05
C ALA A 152 5.65 17.02 -6.80
N GLY A 153 4.67 16.66 -5.96
CA GLY A 153 4.84 15.80 -4.80
C GLY A 153 5.40 14.43 -5.15
N ALA A 154 4.84 13.78 -6.17
CA ALA A 154 5.32 12.51 -6.70
C ALA A 154 6.80 12.60 -7.12
N LEU A 155 7.17 13.65 -7.88
CA LEU A 155 8.53 13.87 -8.33
C LEU A 155 9.50 14.10 -7.17
N LEU A 156 9.12 14.92 -6.18
CA LEU A 156 9.94 15.17 -5.00
C LEU A 156 10.15 13.92 -4.16
N ILE A 157 9.10 13.13 -3.94
CA ILE A 157 9.18 11.85 -3.23
C ILE A 157 10.07 10.86 -3.99
N PHE A 158 9.93 10.78 -5.32
CA PHE A 158 10.77 9.93 -6.15
C PHE A 158 12.26 10.33 -6.07
N ALA A 159 12.55 11.63 -6.14
CA ALA A 159 13.91 12.15 -5.99
C ALA A 159 14.48 11.87 -4.58
N ALA A 160 13.70 12.11 -3.53
CA ALA A 160 14.08 11.82 -2.16
C ALA A 160 14.30 10.31 -1.93
N THR A 161 13.47 9.45 -2.54
CA THR A 161 13.63 7.98 -2.49
C THR A 161 14.91 7.54 -3.21
N SER A 162 15.20 8.14 -4.36
CA SER A 162 16.47 7.90 -5.07
C SER A 162 17.68 8.27 -4.21
N PHE A 163 17.59 9.38 -3.45
CA PHE A 163 18.61 9.77 -2.49
C PHE A 163 18.69 8.79 -1.30
N TYR A 164 17.55 8.37 -0.77
CA TYR A 164 17.46 7.36 0.30
C TYR A 164 18.21 6.07 -0.07
N TYR A 165 18.01 5.55 -1.30
CA TYR A 165 18.72 4.36 -1.76
C TYR A 165 20.25 4.53 -1.84
N ARG A 166 20.73 5.72 -2.21
CA ARG A 166 22.18 6.00 -2.19
C ARG A 166 22.76 5.96 -0.78
N LEU A 167 21.95 6.29 0.22
CA LEU A 167 22.35 6.36 1.61
C LEU A 167 22.29 5.01 2.33
N GLN A 168 21.44 4.11 1.85
CA GLN A 168 21.30 2.75 2.35
C GLN A 168 22.53 1.90 1.94
N ARG A 169 23.61 1.96 2.73
CA ARG A 169 24.63 0.90 2.72
C ARG A 169 23.97 -0.37 3.22
N HIS A 170 23.83 -1.38 2.35
CA HIS A 170 23.24 -2.68 2.65
C HIS A 170 23.93 -3.32 3.87
N ARG A 171 23.37 -3.13 5.06
CA ARG A 171 23.82 -3.79 6.29
C ARG A 171 22.61 -4.48 6.90
N ARG A 172 22.62 -5.81 6.77
CA ARG A 172 21.62 -6.71 7.34
C ARG A 172 21.38 -6.38 8.80
N ILE A 173 20.11 -6.24 9.14
CA ILE A 173 19.62 -5.95 10.47
C ILE A 173 19.44 -7.30 11.15
N THR A 174 20.25 -7.56 12.18
CA THR A 174 20.22 -8.73 13.07
C THR A 174 21.01 -9.97 12.62
N SER A 175 21.73 -10.52 13.61
CA SER A 175 22.75 -11.56 13.55
C SER A 175 22.28 -12.90 14.14
N ASP A 176 20.97 -13.11 14.31
CA ASP A 176 20.42 -14.32 14.95
C ASP A 176 19.24 -14.88 14.14
N GLU A 177 19.41 -16.09 13.61
CA GLU A 177 18.52 -16.71 12.61
C GLU A 177 17.20 -17.23 13.20
N ALA A 178 17.17 -17.57 14.49
CA ALA A 178 16.00 -18.19 15.14
C ALA A 178 14.88 -17.16 15.45
N ASP A 179 15.23 -15.97 15.93
CA ASP A 179 14.26 -14.90 16.22
C ASP A 179 13.71 -14.23 14.94
N GLN A 180 14.49 -14.24 13.85
CA GLN A 180 14.02 -13.77 12.54
C GLN A 180 12.88 -14.62 11.99
N ALA A 181 12.92 -15.94 12.13
CA ALA A 181 11.89 -16.83 11.61
C ALA A 181 10.52 -16.61 12.29
N GLY A 182 10.51 -16.40 13.62
CA GLY A 182 9.29 -16.09 14.37
C GLY A 182 8.68 -14.74 13.98
N PHE A 183 9.51 -13.71 13.83
CA PHE A 183 9.08 -12.39 13.39
C PHE A 183 8.53 -12.39 11.95
N VAL A 184 9.19 -13.10 11.04
CA VAL A 184 8.73 -13.25 9.64
C VAL A 184 7.40 -14.00 9.59
N ALA A 185 7.24 -15.07 10.36
CA ALA A 185 6.01 -15.82 10.38
C ALA A 185 4.84 -15.02 10.97
N ALA A 186 5.08 -14.20 12.01
CA ALA A 186 4.09 -13.28 12.55
C ALA A 186 3.64 -12.22 11.53
N LYS A 187 4.58 -11.67 10.75
CA LYS A 187 4.26 -10.75 9.64
C LYS A 187 3.37 -11.38 8.59
N LYS A 188 3.71 -12.60 8.15
CA LYS A 188 2.92 -13.32 7.15
C LYS A 188 1.51 -13.62 7.64
N ALA A 189 1.34 -13.95 8.92
CA ALA A 189 0.02 -14.14 9.52
C ALA A 189 -0.83 -12.86 9.53
N VAL A 190 -0.23 -11.71 9.90
CA VAL A 190 -0.92 -10.40 9.84
C VAL A 190 -1.30 -10.04 8.39
N ALA A 191 -0.41 -10.26 7.43
CA ALA A 191 -0.69 -10.01 6.02
C ALA A 191 -1.80 -10.92 5.46
N LEU A 192 -1.85 -12.19 5.88
CA LEU A 192 -2.93 -13.11 5.49
C LEU A 192 -4.28 -12.68 6.08
N LEU A 193 -4.31 -12.21 7.33
CA LEU A 193 -5.51 -11.66 7.96
C LEU A 193 -5.99 -10.42 7.21
N LEU A 194 -5.07 -9.51 6.86
CA LEU A 194 -5.36 -8.34 6.03
C LEU A 194 -5.93 -8.71 4.67
N LEU A 195 -5.38 -9.72 3.99
CA LEU A 195 -5.89 -10.21 2.72
C LEU A 195 -7.31 -10.76 2.87
N GLY A 196 -7.57 -11.52 3.94
CA GLY A 196 -8.91 -12.00 4.28
C GLY A 196 -9.90 -10.85 4.53
N ALA A 197 -9.49 -9.84 5.30
CA ALA A 197 -10.28 -8.64 5.53
C ALA A 197 -10.58 -7.89 4.22
N PHE A 198 -9.59 -7.74 3.34
CA PHE A 198 -9.76 -7.12 2.03
C PHE A 198 -10.83 -7.85 1.19
N ILE A 199 -10.77 -9.18 1.12
CA ILE A 199 -11.74 -9.99 0.37
C ILE A 199 -13.14 -9.84 0.98
N LEU A 200 -13.27 -9.91 2.30
CA LEU A 200 -14.55 -9.77 3.01
C LEU A 200 -15.18 -8.38 2.79
N LEU A 201 -14.39 -7.31 2.95
CA LEU A 201 -14.86 -5.94 2.70
C LEU A 201 -15.23 -5.76 1.22
N GLY A 202 -14.40 -6.26 0.30
CA GLY A 202 -14.64 -6.14 -1.14
C GLY A 202 -15.92 -6.87 -1.56
N ALA A 203 -16.14 -8.09 -1.06
CA ALA A 203 -17.35 -8.86 -1.29
C ALA A 203 -18.59 -8.16 -0.72
N ARG A 204 -18.50 -7.62 0.51
CA ARG A 204 -19.59 -6.87 1.14
C ARG A 204 -19.96 -5.62 0.34
N GLU A 205 -18.98 -4.80 -0.03
CA GLU A 205 -19.25 -3.57 -0.77
C GLU A 205 -19.74 -3.88 -2.19
N MET A 206 -19.22 -4.92 -2.85
CA MET A 206 -19.72 -5.37 -4.15
C MET A 206 -21.18 -5.85 -4.06
N LEU A 207 -21.53 -6.59 -3.01
CA LEU A 207 -22.90 -7.01 -2.74
C LEU A 207 -23.82 -5.80 -2.47
N LEU A 208 -23.35 -4.79 -1.74
CA LEU A 208 -24.09 -3.55 -1.46
C LEU A 208 -24.30 -2.72 -2.72
N ILE A 209 -23.32 -2.60 -3.61
CA ILE A 209 -23.45 -1.93 -4.93
C ILE A 209 -24.48 -2.66 -5.80
N TRP A 210 -24.54 -3.99 -5.71
CA TRP A 210 -25.52 -4.80 -6.43
C TRP A 210 -26.96 -4.61 -5.91
N LEU A 211 -27.12 -4.39 -4.60
CA LEU A 211 -28.40 -4.28 -3.91
C LEU A 211 -28.90 -2.84 -3.71
N SER A 212 -28.04 -1.83 -3.78
CA SER A 212 -28.34 -0.42 -3.47
C SER A 212 -27.56 0.51 -4.40
N ALA A 213 -28.17 1.66 -4.71
CA ALA A 213 -27.71 2.58 -5.77
C ALA A 213 -26.20 2.91 -5.75
N PRO A 214 -25.58 3.15 -6.92
CA PRO A 214 -24.16 2.86 -7.19
C PRO A 214 -23.14 3.84 -6.56
N ASP A 215 -23.58 4.97 -6.00
CA ASP A 215 -22.75 6.17 -6.03
C ASP A 215 -21.66 6.27 -4.94
N ARG A 216 -21.56 5.33 -3.98
CA ARG A 216 -20.60 5.47 -2.85
C ARG A 216 -19.83 4.22 -2.41
N GLY A 217 -20.04 3.05 -3.01
CA GLY A 217 -19.44 1.80 -2.51
C GLY A 217 -17.91 1.76 -2.62
N ALA A 218 -17.36 2.18 -3.75
CA ALA A 218 -15.90 2.12 -4.00
C ALA A 218 -15.11 3.04 -3.05
N GLN A 219 -15.57 4.27 -2.83
CA GLN A 219 -14.85 5.21 -1.96
C GLN A 219 -14.85 4.74 -0.48
N ARG A 220 -15.99 4.26 0.02
CA ARG A 220 -16.11 3.72 1.37
C ARG A 220 -15.23 2.48 1.57
N PHE A 221 -15.16 1.60 0.56
CA PHE A 221 -14.26 0.46 0.58
C PHE A 221 -12.81 0.88 0.85
N PHE A 222 -12.29 1.86 0.11
CA PHE A 222 -10.92 2.33 0.27
C PHE A 222 -10.68 2.99 1.63
N GLU A 223 -11.60 3.81 2.12
CA GLU A 223 -11.49 4.47 3.43
C GLU A 223 -11.35 3.45 4.57
N ILE A 224 -12.24 2.45 4.61
CA ILE A 224 -12.19 1.40 5.65
C ILE A 224 -10.93 0.55 5.46
N PHE A 225 -10.61 0.17 4.23
CA PHE A 225 -9.44 -0.66 3.97
C PHE A 225 -8.14 0.00 4.42
N TYR A 226 -7.91 1.27 4.07
CA TYR A 226 -6.71 1.98 4.50
C TYR A 226 -6.64 2.16 6.01
N THR A 227 -7.77 2.32 6.68
CA THR A 227 -7.82 2.37 8.15
C THR A 227 -7.30 1.05 8.73
N VAL A 228 -7.78 -0.09 8.24
CA VAL A 228 -7.32 -1.42 8.67
C VAL A 228 -5.82 -1.60 8.40
N LEU A 229 -5.32 -1.06 7.29
CA LEU A 229 -3.90 -1.09 6.94
C LEU A 229 -3.05 -0.28 7.94
N ILE A 230 -3.49 0.92 8.33
CA ILE A 230 -2.82 1.74 9.36
C ILE A 230 -2.72 0.97 10.68
N PHE A 231 -3.82 0.36 11.15
CA PHE A 231 -3.81 -0.42 12.40
C PHE A 231 -2.90 -1.64 12.33
N SER A 232 -2.85 -2.30 11.18
CA SER A 232 -1.98 -3.46 10.97
C SER A 232 -0.51 -3.06 10.94
N ASP A 233 -0.18 -1.91 10.36
CA ASP A 233 1.17 -1.36 10.38
C ASP A 233 1.60 -1.07 11.83
N VAL A 234 0.73 -0.46 12.66
CA VAL A 234 0.96 -0.26 14.10
C VAL A 234 1.17 -1.58 14.83
N LEU A 235 0.35 -2.60 14.56
CA LEU A 235 0.51 -3.93 15.13
C LEU A 235 1.88 -4.53 14.77
N LEU A 236 2.34 -4.38 13.53
CA LEU A 236 3.65 -4.84 13.10
C LEU A 236 4.80 -4.12 13.84
N VAL A 237 4.64 -2.84 14.16
CA VAL A 237 5.59 -2.10 15.02
C VAL A 237 5.68 -2.74 16.40
N LEU A 238 4.52 -2.99 17.03
CA LEU A 238 4.45 -3.57 18.37
C LEU A 238 5.07 -4.98 18.39
N ILE A 239 4.81 -5.78 17.37
CA ILE A 239 5.44 -7.10 17.21
C ILE A 239 6.96 -6.95 17.04
N ALA A 240 7.45 -5.96 16.29
CA ALA A 240 8.89 -5.75 16.09
C ALA A 240 9.64 -5.41 17.40
N LEU A 241 8.98 -4.71 18.33
CA LEU A 241 9.53 -4.41 19.65
C LEU A 241 9.75 -5.66 20.51
N CYS A 242 9.02 -6.74 20.26
CA CYS A 242 9.19 -8.01 20.98
C CYS A 242 10.50 -8.74 20.63
N TYR A 243 11.17 -8.41 19.53
CA TYR A 243 12.30 -9.18 18.99
C TYR A 243 13.64 -8.41 18.94
N SER A 244 13.75 -7.22 19.54
CA SER A 244 15.00 -6.45 19.50
C SER A 244 15.33 -5.82 20.85
N THR A 245 16.51 -6.13 21.39
CA THR A 245 16.93 -5.72 22.75
C THR A 245 18.00 -4.61 22.76
N ARG A 246 18.62 -4.30 21.61
CA ARG A 246 19.65 -3.25 21.51
C ARG A 246 19.03 -1.90 21.13
N TYR A 247 19.20 -0.89 21.99
CA TYR A 247 18.61 0.45 21.82
C TYR A 247 18.75 1.06 20.41
N PRO A 248 19.93 1.08 19.75
CA PRO A 248 20.06 1.70 18.43
C PRO A 248 19.28 0.97 17.34
N VAL A 249 19.17 -0.35 17.46
CA VAL A 249 18.41 -1.19 16.52
C VAL A 249 16.92 -1.01 16.75
N VAL A 250 16.49 -0.95 18.02
CA VAL A 250 15.10 -0.65 18.42
C VAL A 250 14.68 0.72 17.90
N PHE A 251 15.50 1.77 18.12
CA PHE A 251 15.18 3.12 17.67
C PHE A 251 15.04 3.22 16.15
N ARG A 252 15.95 2.60 15.39
CA ARG A 252 15.87 2.56 13.92
C ARG A 252 14.62 1.81 13.44
N ASN A 253 14.32 0.65 14.02
CA ASN A 253 13.17 -0.15 13.62
C ASN A 253 11.86 0.57 13.94
N SER A 254 11.74 1.17 15.13
CA SER A 254 10.60 2.00 15.53
C SER A 254 10.44 3.25 14.65
N GLY A 255 11.55 3.87 14.24
CA GLY A 255 11.52 4.99 13.32
C GLY A 255 11.00 4.60 11.93
N PHE A 256 11.48 3.50 11.34
CA PHE A 256 10.95 3.04 10.05
C PHE A 256 9.47 2.63 10.12
N ALA A 257 9.07 2.05 11.26
CA ALA A 257 7.68 1.80 11.58
C ALA A 257 6.83 3.10 11.59
N ALA A 258 7.28 4.14 12.29
CA ALA A 258 6.60 5.45 12.30
C ALA A 258 6.53 6.08 10.91
N ALA A 259 7.60 5.98 10.11
CA ALA A 259 7.63 6.45 8.74
C ALA A 259 6.60 5.71 7.85
N THR A 260 6.44 4.40 8.06
CA THR A 260 5.44 3.59 7.36
C THR A 260 4.02 4.05 7.70
N VAL A 261 3.72 4.27 8.98
CA VAL A 261 2.42 4.82 9.43
C VAL A 261 2.16 6.19 8.79
N MET A 262 3.16 7.07 8.76
CA MET A 262 3.03 8.39 8.15
C MET A 262 2.79 8.32 6.62
N MET A 263 3.44 7.36 5.95
CA MET A 263 3.17 7.04 4.55
C MET A 263 1.74 6.53 4.33
N ARG A 264 1.20 5.69 5.22
CA ARG A 264 -0.20 5.25 5.12
C ARG A 264 -1.18 6.39 5.31
N LEU A 265 -0.92 7.27 6.28
CA LEU A 265 -1.72 8.48 6.48
C LEU A 265 -1.69 9.37 5.23
N ALA A 266 -0.57 9.44 4.51
CA ALA A 266 -0.48 10.14 3.24
C ALA A 266 -1.42 9.57 2.16
N LEU A 267 -1.67 8.25 2.15
CA LEU A 267 -2.57 7.63 1.18
C LEU A 267 -4.05 7.98 1.42
N THR A 268 -4.43 8.19 2.69
CA THR A 268 -5.80 8.55 3.11
C THR A 268 -6.03 10.04 3.26
N ALA A 269 -4.97 10.84 3.36
CA ALA A 269 -5.08 12.25 3.67
C ALA A 269 -5.78 13.03 2.56
N PRO A 270 -6.46 14.13 2.92
CA PRO A 270 -6.94 15.11 1.96
C PRO A 270 -5.83 15.58 1.03
N ARG A 271 -6.24 16.10 -0.12
CA ARG A 271 -5.31 16.62 -1.13
C ARG A 271 -4.45 17.73 -0.55
N TYR A 272 -3.23 17.89 -1.09
CA TYR A 272 -2.13 18.68 -0.54
C TYR A 272 -1.50 18.10 0.74
N ILE A 273 -2.31 17.62 1.69
CA ILE A 273 -1.81 17.01 2.94
C ILE A 273 -1.16 15.65 2.66
N ASN A 274 -1.70 14.90 1.71
CA ASN A 274 -1.09 13.66 1.18
C ASN A 274 0.37 13.86 0.76
N VAL A 275 0.68 14.92 0.01
CA VAL A 275 2.03 15.22 -0.47
C VAL A 275 2.95 15.58 0.69
N LEU A 276 2.49 16.41 1.63
CA LEU A 276 3.28 16.83 2.79
C LEU A 276 3.63 15.65 3.71
N LEU A 277 2.65 14.80 4.02
CA LEU A 277 2.87 13.61 4.84
C LEU A 277 3.81 12.62 4.14
N GLY A 278 3.62 12.43 2.83
CA GLY A 278 4.45 11.55 2.03
C GLY A 278 5.91 12.00 1.98
N LEU A 279 6.14 13.28 1.67
CA LEU A 279 7.48 13.85 1.64
C LEU A 279 8.12 13.84 3.02
N GLY A 280 7.35 14.18 4.06
CA GLY A 280 7.77 14.08 5.45
C GLY A 280 8.24 12.67 5.81
N ALA A 281 7.56 11.62 5.33
CA ALA A 281 7.90 10.23 5.66
C ALA A 281 9.23 9.81 5.06
N VAL A 282 9.49 10.22 3.80
CA VAL A 282 10.77 9.95 3.13
C VAL A 282 11.91 10.72 3.80
N LEU A 283 11.72 12.02 4.04
CA LEU A 283 12.73 12.86 4.69
C LEU A 283 13.06 12.38 6.10
N PHE A 284 12.04 12.00 6.88
CA PHE A 284 12.24 11.41 8.19
C PHE A 284 13.06 10.11 8.13
N SER A 285 12.79 9.24 7.14
CA SER A 285 13.54 7.99 6.95
C SER A 285 14.98 8.22 6.54
N ILE A 286 15.24 9.24 5.71
CA ILE A 286 16.60 9.69 5.37
C ILE A 286 17.32 10.18 6.63
N ALA A 287 16.69 11.08 7.40
CA ALA A 287 17.26 11.63 8.62
C ALA A 287 17.57 10.53 9.65
N LEU A 288 16.66 9.58 9.83
CA LEU A 288 16.85 8.41 10.69
C LEU A 288 18.06 7.57 10.25
N THR A 289 18.22 7.35 8.94
CA THR A 289 19.33 6.59 8.38
C THR A 289 20.67 7.29 8.61
N LEU A 290 20.73 8.62 8.42
CA LEU A 290 21.90 9.43 8.73
C LEU A 290 22.26 9.39 10.23
N ALA A 291 21.27 9.58 11.10
CA ALA A 291 21.44 9.56 12.55
C ALA A 291 21.94 8.19 13.04
N TYR A 292 21.37 7.10 12.52
CA TYR A 292 21.81 5.75 12.86
C TYR A 292 23.25 5.47 12.40
N ASN A 293 23.59 5.83 11.16
CA ASN A 293 24.93 5.61 10.60
C ASN A 293 26.01 6.41 11.35
N SER A 294 25.72 7.67 11.69
CA SER A 294 26.65 8.52 12.45
C SER A 294 26.86 8.03 13.89
N TYR A 295 25.79 7.54 14.55
CA TYR A 295 25.90 6.93 15.88
C TYR A 295 26.74 5.65 15.86
N MET A 296 26.54 4.79 14.85
CA MET A 296 27.32 3.55 14.69
C MET A 296 28.80 3.81 14.39
N ALA A 297 29.12 4.83 13.59
CA ALA A 297 30.51 5.23 13.32
C ALA A 297 31.23 5.66 14.61
N LYS A 298 30.59 6.48 15.45
CA LYS A 298 31.14 6.92 16.75
C LYS A 298 31.36 5.77 17.74
N LEU A 299 30.53 4.72 17.68
CA LEU A 299 30.69 3.52 18.50
C LEU A 299 31.90 2.69 18.05
N ALA A 300 32.15 2.59 16.75
CA ALA A 300 33.29 1.86 16.19
C ALA A 300 34.63 2.56 16.48
N GLU A 301 34.66 3.89 16.60
CA GLU A 301 35.85 4.66 16.99
C GLU A 301 36.20 4.56 18.49
N ARG A 302 35.26 4.08 19.32
CA ARG A 302 35.45 3.93 20.77
C ARG A 302 35.86 2.51 21.20
N GLN A 303 35.89 1.56 20.27
CA GLN A 303 36.36 0.18 20.48
C GLN A 303 37.77 0.01 19.91
#